data_AF-A0A9N8DUP1-F1
#
_entry.id   AF-A0A9N8DUP1-F1
#
_cell.length_a   1.000
_cell.length_b   1.000
_cell.length_c   1.000
_cell.angle_alpha   90.00
_cell.angle_beta   90.00
_cell.angle_gamma   90.00
#
_symmetry.space_group_name_H-M   'P 1'
#
loop_
_entity.id
_entity.type
_entity.pdbx_description
1 polymer ?
#
loop_
_entity_poly.entity_id
_entity_poly.type
_entity_poly.pdbx_seq_one_letter_code
_entity_poly.pdbx_strand_id
1 'polypeptide(L)'
;MRRAMVGRRLQSSLFLVCSASFVRPASSFAPRQCSTSLSSSPFLKFSTCSRLFSASSMDSEVSASNSMKTTTTRHDSICVGGDFAGLKATFSPKDGALIPIPEYLVPEALLEWGQEPSSLEVLVSEEEEEETEQSGLKERQTICVLPAIGCGVDNLETQKTQQEFSTETTSYSKPSDSTLTLDTTTTLPSGKEGRVHQTETLFSLPDSHRVRISLNLQVLPNDSAFSYQIQSPIVMYLERQTNTTSNRGTRADGGGLDGRTVSTLLGDWLRLAHNFGKNKPLQWKPEKEDVTATITSVIHLPENVTIASGPAEEADTFMLQLSHFSKEGSRRTIERTFQGLESAASVQYREDSGKCLPSGE
;
A
#
# COMPACT_ATOMS: atom_id res chain seq x y z
N MET A 1 52.44 44.83 -11.16
CA MET A 1 51.65 44.50 -12.36
C MET A 1 50.22 44.24 -11.95
N ARG A 2 49.30 45.14 -12.32
CA ARG A 2 47.86 45.07 -12.03
C ARG A 2 47.18 44.14 -13.04
N ARG A 3 46.38 43.16 -12.59
CA ARG A 3 45.47 42.41 -13.46
C ARG A 3 44.02 42.79 -13.14
N ALA A 4 43.32 43.12 -14.21
CA ALA A 4 42.01 43.75 -14.23
C ALA A 4 40.89 42.73 -14.02
N MET A 5 39.84 43.19 -13.31
CA MET A 5 38.53 42.57 -13.25
C MET A 5 37.85 42.67 -14.61
N VAL A 6 37.27 41.58 -15.10
CA VAL A 6 36.30 41.60 -16.19
C VAL A 6 34.96 41.16 -15.62
N GLY A 7 34.07 42.15 -15.46
CA GLY A 7 32.67 41.92 -15.12
C GLY A 7 31.93 41.28 -16.28
N ARG A 8 31.09 40.29 -15.98
CA ARG A 8 30.05 39.82 -16.91
C ARG A 8 28.69 40.21 -16.37
N ARG A 9 27.97 40.91 -17.25
CA ARG A 9 26.63 41.46 -17.08
C ARG A 9 25.61 40.33 -16.95
N LEU A 10 24.70 40.53 -16.00
CA LEU A 10 23.40 39.88 -15.91
C LEU A 10 22.61 40.13 -17.20
N GLN A 11 22.16 39.07 -17.85
CA GLN A 11 21.04 39.12 -18.79
C GLN A 11 19.81 38.56 -18.09
N SER A 12 18.87 39.46 -17.85
CA SER A 12 17.55 39.22 -17.27
C SER A 12 16.66 38.60 -18.34
N SER A 13 16.36 37.31 -18.22
CA SER A 13 15.35 36.65 -19.04
C SER A 13 13.96 36.95 -18.46
N LEU A 14 13.22 37.83 -19.11
CA LEU A 14 11.80 38.05 -18.90
C LEU A 14 11.05 36.75 -19.27
N PHE A 15 10.48 36.04 -18.30
CA PHE A 15 9.45 35.03 -18.56
C PHE A 15 8.08 35.69 -18.45
N LEU A 16 7.39 35.79 -19.58
CA LEU A 16 6.02 36.23 -19.68
C LEU A 16 5.12 35.10 -19.16
N VAL A 17 4.47 35.32 -18.01
CA VAL A 17 3.45 34.43 -17.46
C VAL A 17 2.13 34.72 -18.16
N CYS A 18 1.71 33.83 -19.07
CA CYS A 18 0.34 33.82 -19.57
C CYS A 18 -0.55 33.04 -18.59
N SER A 19 -1.18 33.76 -17.66
CA SER A 19 -2.26 33.27 -16.81
C SER A 19 -3.53 33.11 -17.65
N ALA A 20 -3.78 31.92 -18.20
CA ALA A 20 -5.09 31.58 -18.74
C ALA A 20 -5.96 31.05 -17.60
N SER A 21 -6.76 31.93 -17.00
CA SER A 21 -7.80 31.56 -16.04
C SER A 21 -8.96 30.87 -16.77
N PHE A 22 -8.94 29.54 -16.83
CA PHE A 22 -10.15 28.78 -17.15
C PHE A 22 -11.01 28.66 -15.88
N VAL A 23 -11.97 29.57 -15.76
CA VAL A 23 -13.10 29.43 -14.84
C VAL A 23 -13.96 28.26 -15.34
N ARG A 24 -13.87 27.09 -14.70
CA ARG A 24 -14.84 26.01 -14.90
C ARG A 24 -16.16 26.41 -14.23
N PRO A 25 -17.32 26.34 -14.92
CA PRO A 25 -18.60 26.54 -14.28
C PRO A 25 -18.87 25.39 -13.31
N ALA A 26 -19.29 25.74 -12.09
CA ALA A 26 -19.84 24.78 -11.14
C ALA A 26 -21.18 24.26 -11.68
N SER A 27 -21.18 23.07 -12.28
CA SER A 27 -22.41 22.34 -12.58
C SER A 27 -22.88 21.64 -11.31
N SER A 28 -23.83 22.25 -10.61
CA SER A 28 -24.61 21.60 -9.57
C SER A 28 -25.54 20.57 -10.22
N PHE A 29 -25.09 19.33 -10.34
CA PHE A 29 -25.98 18.20 -10.60
C PHE A 29 -26.57 17.73 -9.29
N ALA A 30 -27.86 18.03 -9.10
CA ALA A 30 -28.67 17.42 -8.05
C ALA A 30 -28.80 15.90 -8.33
N PRO A 31 -28.77 15.03 -7.31
CA PRO A 31 -29.00 13.61 -7.49
C PRO A 31 -30.43 13.38 -7.99
N ARG A 32 -30.58 12.82 -9.19
CA ARG A 32 -31.87 12.27 -9.65
C ARG A 32 -32.21 11.08 -8.76
N GLN A 33 -33.28 11.23 -7.98
CA GLN A 33 -33.92 10.10 -7.31
C GLN A 33 -34.44 9.13 -8.38
N CYS A 34 -33.79 7.98 -8.51
CA CYS A 34 -34.25 6.89 -9.32
C CYS A 34 -35.30 6.11 -8.51
N SER A 35 -36.57 6.49 -8.64
CA SER A 35 -37.69 5.70 -8.14
C SER A 35 -37.89 4.49 -9.06
N THR A 36 -37.31 3.35 -8.70
CA THR A 36 -37.62 2.06 -9.32
C THR A 36 -38.98 1.58 -8.83
N SER A 37 -39.98 1.73 -9.69
CA SER A 37 -41.26 1.04 -9.55
C SER A 37 -41.06 -0.46 -9.73
N LEU A 38 -41.35 -1.23 -8.68
CA LEU A 38 -41.41 -2.68 -8.66
C LEU A 38 -42.38 -3.20 -9.73
N SER A 39 -41.84 -3.88 -10.74
CA SER A 39 -42.58 -4.69 -11.70
C SER A 39 -42.44 -6.15 -11.31
N SER A 40 -43.53 -6.72 -10.80
CA SER A 40 -43.70 -8.10 -10.38
C SER A 40 -43.87 -9.03 -11.59
N SER A 41 -43.01 -10.05 -11.72
CA SER A 41 -43.27 -11.29 -12.47
C SER A 41 -42.23 -12.37 -12.08
N PRO A 42 -42.43 -13.67 -12.39
CA PRO A 42 -42.83 -14.64 -11.38
C PRO A 42 -41.75 -15.68 -11.02
N PHE A 43 -41.94 -16.24 -9.82
CA PHE A 43 -41.23 -17.37 -9.22
C PHE A 43 -40.96 -18.54 -10.18
N LEU A 44 -39.68 -18.84 -10.41
CA LEU A 44 -39.23 -20.17 -10.80
C LEU A 44 -38.82 -20.95 -9.54
N LYS A 45 -39.61 -21.99 -9.24
CA LYS A 45 -39.41 -22.91 -8.13
C LYS A 45 -38.21 -23.82 -8.42
N PHE A 46 -37.18 -23.72 -7.60
CA PHE A 46 -36.12 -24.74 -7.56
C PHE A 46 -36.62 -25.95 -6.74
N SER A 47 -36.57 -27.11 -7.38
CA SER A 47 -36.91 -28.42 -6.83
C SER A 47 -35.77 -28.91 -5.93
N THR A 48 -35.97 -28.88 -4.62
CA THR A 48 -35.10 -29.51 -3.62
C THR A 48 -35.34 -31.02 -3.63
N CYS A 49 -34.35 -31.79 -4.07
CA CYS A 49 -34.38 -33.25 -3.99
C CYS A 49 -33.85 -33.69 -2.62
N SER A 50 -34.77 -33.90 -1.67
CA SER A 50 -34.52 -34.46 -0.34
C SER A 50 -34.26 -35.97 -0.45
N ARG A 51 -33.05 -36.42 -0.14
CA ARG A 51 -32.77 -37.83 0.18
C ARG A 51 -32.88 -38.02 1.68
N LEU A 52 -33.82 -38.90 2.04
CA LEU A 52 -34.05 -39.43 3.38
C LEU A 52 -32.87 -40.31 3.80
N PHE A 53 -32.30 -40.06 4.98
CA PHE A 53 -31.55 -41.06 5.74
C PHE A 53 -32.17 -41.17 7.13
N SER A 54 -32.49 -42.42 7.48
CA SER A 54 -33.14 -42.84 8.73
C SER A 54 -32.27 -42.65 9.95
N ALA A 55 -32.95 -42.37 11.06
CA ALA A 55 -32.44 -42.26 12.40
C ALA A 55 -31.92 -43.59 12.98
N SER A 56 -30.89 -43.50 13.82
CA SER A 56 -30.73 -44.38 14.98
C SER A 56 -30.25 -43.55 16.17
N SER A 57 -31.09 -43.52 17.20
CA SER A 57 -30.93 -42.88 18.49
C SER A 57 -29.85 -43.60 19.32
N MET A 58 -28.88 -42.86 19.84
CA MET A 58 -28.15 -43.22 21.06
C MET A 58 -28.07 -41.99 21.95
N ASP A 59 -28.76 -42.07 23.08
CA ASP A 59 -28.67 -41.13 24.18
C ASP A 59 -27.25 -41.16 24.76
N SER A 60 -26.54 -40.04 24.65
CA SER A 60 -25.29 -39.81 25.36
C SER A 60 -25.44 -38.60 26.27
N GLU A 61 -25.25 -38.85 27.55
CA GLU A 61 -25.28 -37.88 28.64
C GLU A 61 -24.33 -36.70 28.37
N VAL A 62 -24.90 -35.50 28.30
CA VAL A 62 -24.16 -34.24 28.18
C VAL A 62 -23.63 -33.86 29.55
N SER A 63 -22.41 -34.28 29.86
CA SER A 63 -21.62 -33.66 30.94
C SER A 63 -21.16 -32.28 30.49
N ALA A 64 -21.75 -31.23 31.07
CA ALA A 64 -21.34 -29.85 30.89
C ALA A 64 -19.97 -29.62 31.54
N SER A 65 -18.90 -29.86 30.79
CA SER A 65 -17.57 -29.37 31.12
C SER A 65 -17.49 -27.89 30.72
N ASN A 66 -17.35 -27.02 31.72
CA ASN A 66 -16.96 -25.63 31.53
C ASN A 66 -15.57 -25.59 30.90
N SER A 67 -15.52 -25.70 29.57
CA SER A 67 -14.33 -25.44 28.77
C SER A 67 -14.05 -23.94 28.84
N MET A 68 -13.18 -23.56 29.76
CA MET A 68 -12.49 -22.28 29.76
C MET A 68 -11.89 -22.13 28.35
N LYS A 69 -12.53 -21.30 27.51
CA LYS A 69 -11.96 -20.88 26.22
C LYS A 69 -10.72 -20.07 26.56
N THR A 70 -9.59 -20.74 26.69
CA THR A 70 -8.28 -20.12 26.54
C THR A 70 -8.28 -19.51 25.16
N THR A 71 -8.57 -18.21 25.09
CA THR A 71 -8.20 -17.36 23.95
C THR A 71 -6.69 -17.46 23.82
N THR A 72 -6.23 -18.50 23.14
CA THR A 72 -4.86 -18.58 22.65
C THR A 72 -4.77 -17.41 21.68
N THR A 73 -4.15 -16.33 22.14
CA THR A 73 -3.76 -15.20 21.30
C THR A 73 -2.91 -15.78 20.20
N ARG A 74 -3.50 -16.01 19.02
CA ARG A 74 -2.75 -16.36 17.82
C ARG A 74 -1.76 -15.21 17.64
N HIS A 75 -0.47 -15.50 17.77
CA HIS A 75 0.54 -14.56 17.35
C HIS A 75 0.34 -14.37 15.85
N ASP A 76 -0.02 -13.15 15.46
CA ASP A 76 -0.11 -12.75 14.06
C ASP A 76 1.31 -12.75 13.48
N SER A 77 1.76 -13.93 13.05
CA SER A 77 2.98 -14.08 12.28
C SER A 77 2.82 -13.30 10.98
N ILE A 78 3.87 -12.56 10.59
CA ILE A 78 3.85 -11.82 9.33
C ILE A 78 3.56 -12.79 8.19
N CYS A 79 2.56 -12.45 7.38
CA CYS A 79 2.25 -13.14 6.13
C CYS A 79 3.25 -12.68 5.05
N VAL A 80 4.43 -13.31 5.05
CA VAL A 80 5.34 -13.35 3.89
C VAL A 80 5.03 -14.61 3.10
N GLY A 81 5.23 -14.56 1.79
CA GLY A 81 5.04 -15.72 0.95
C GLY A 81 3.57 -16.03 0.68
N GLY A 82 3.34 -16.81 -0.36
CA GLY A 82 2.01 -17.24 -0.74
C GLY A 82 1.35 -16.34 -1.77
N ASP A 83 0.02 -16.29 -1.74
CA ASP A 83 -0.79 -15.48 -2.64
C ASP A 83 -1.58 -14.43 -1.89
N PHE A 84 -1.64 -13.22 -2.43
CA PHE A 84 -2.43 -12.12 -1.91
C PHE A 84 -3.35 -11.55 -2.98
N ALA A 85 -4.46 -10.97 -2.54
CA ALA A 85 -5.31 -10.12 -3.35
C ALA A 85 -5.47 -8.78 -2.62
N GLY A 86 -5.43 -7.68 -3.36
CA GLY A 86 -5.38 -6.36 -2.74
C GLY A 86 -5.78 -5.20 -3.64
N LEU A 87 -5.63 -4.01 -3.09
CA LEU A 87 -5.82 -2.75 -3.79
C LEU A 87 -4.47 -2.02 -3.86
N LYS A 88 -4.17 -1.39 -5.00
CA LYS A 88 -2.98 -0.58 -5.26
C LYS A 88 -3.38 0.87 -5.53
N ALA A 89 -2.80 1.80 -4.78
CA ALA A 89 -3.00 3.23 -4.95
C ALA A 89 -1.66 3.98 -4.97
N THR A 90 -1.66 5.15 -5.59
CA THR A 90 -0.50 6.04 -5.71
C THR A 90 -0.75 7.37 -5.04
N PHE A 91 0.24 7.90 -4.33
CA PHE A 91 0.13 9.12 -3.54
C PHE A 91 1.25 10.11 -3.84
N SER A 92 0.93 11.39 -3.68
CA SER A 92 1.86 12.50 -3.78
C SER A 92 2.77 12.53 -2.56
N PRO A 93 4.10 12.61 -2.74
CA PRO A 93 5.03 12.73 -1.63
C PRO A 93 5.02 14.13 -0.97
N LYS A 94 4.31 15.09 -1.57
CA LYS A 94 4.25 16.46 -1.05
C LYS A 94 3.28 16.60 0.12
N ASP A 95 2.12 15.95 0.01
CA ASP A 95 0.96 16.16 0.87
C ASP A 95 0.19 14.87 1.17
N GLY A 96 0.59 13.72 0.59
CA GLY A 96 -0.12 12.45 0.75
C GLY A 96 -1.42 12.40 -0.02
N ALA A 97 -1.68 13.36 -0.92
CA ALA A 97 -2.90 13.33 -1.74
C ALA A 97 -2.89 12.13 -2.69
N LEU A 98 -4.05 11.50 -2.86
CA LEU A 98 -4.25 10.43 -3.82
C LEU A 98 -4.02 10.96 -5.25
N ILE A 99 -3.13 10.30 -5.99
CA ILE A 99 -2.92 10.55 -7.41
C ILE A 99 -3.93 9.69 -8.18
N PRO A 100 -4.78 10.28 -9.06
CA PRO A 100 -5.78 9.53 -9.81
C PRO A 100 -5.12 8.54 -10.78
N ILE A 101 -5.82 7.44 -11.06
CA ILE A 101 -5.40 6.49 -12.08
C ILE A 101 -5.36 7.21 -13.43
N PRO A 102 -4.29 7.07 -14.23
CA PRO A 102 -4.23 7.68 -15.54
C PRO A 102 -5.45 7.32 -16.41
N GLU A 103 -6.08 8.33 -17.03
CA GLU A 103 -7.34 8.16 -17.79
C GLU A 103 -7.23 7.08 -18.87
N TYR A 104 -6.07 6.89 -19.49
CA TYR A 104 -5.85 5.87 -20.52
C TYR A 104 -5.91 4.42 -20.00
N LEU A 105 -5.90 4.21 -18.67
CA LEU A 105 -6.10 2.91 -18.03
C LEU A 105 -7.55 2.67 -17.58
N VAL A 106 -8.44 3.67 -17.73
CA VAL A 106 -9.83 3.60 -17.29
C VAL A 106 -10.74 3.60 -18.52
N PRO A 107 -11.69 2.65 -18.65
CA PRO A 107 -12.68 2.69 -19.72
C PRO A 107 -13.41 4.04 -19.78
N GLU A 108 -13.54 4.61 -20.97
CA GLU A 108 -14.18 5.92 -21.21
C GLU A 108 -15.57 6.02 -20.56
N ALA A 109 -16.35 4.95 -20.63
CA ALA A 109 -17.67 4.88 -20.00
C ALA A 109 -17.64 5.12 -18.48
N LEU A 110 -16.62 4.64 -17.75
CA LEU A 110 -16.50 4.91 -16.32
C LEU A 110 -16.17 6.38 -16.05
N LEU A 111 -15.36 7.01 -16.91
CA LEU A 111 -15.07 8.45 -16.85
C LEU A 111 -16.36 9.25 -17.09
N GLU A 112 -17.11 8.91 -18.13
CA GLU A 112 -18.40 9.55 -18.47
C GLU A 112 -19.42 9.44 -17.33
N TRP A 113 -19.43 8.32 -16.60
CA TRP A 113 -20.34 8.11 -15.46
C TRP A 113 -19.83 8.70 -14.15
N GLY A 114 -18.62 9.28 -14.13
CA GLY A 114 -17.98 9.75 -12.90
C GLY A 114 -17.73 8.62 -11.89
N GLN A 115 -17.49 7.40 -12.38
CA GLN A 115 -17.22 6.20 -11.60
C GLN A 115 -15.74 5.79 -11.70
N GLU A 116 -14.86 6.78 -11.64
CA GLU A 116 -13.42 6.57 -11.69
C GLU A 116 -12.95 5.80 -10.46
N PRO A 117 -12.25 4.66 -10.64
CA PRO A 117 -11.70 3.93 -9.51
C PRO A 117 -10.60 4.75 -8.83
N SER A 118 -10.55 4.71 -7.50
CA SER A 118 -9.50 5.36 -6.71
C SER A 118 -8.23 4.50 -6.55
N SER A 119 -8.32 3.21 -6.91
CA SER A 119 -7.24 2.23 -6.82
C SER A 119 -7.45 1.10 -7.82
N LEU A 120 -6.37 0.43 -8.20
CA LEU A 120 -6.40 -0.77 -9.03
C LEU A 120 -6.44 -2.04 -8.18
N GLU A 121 -7.09 -3.09 -8.67
CA GLU A 121 -7.08 -4.39 -8.02
C GLU A 121 -5.76 -5.10 -8.38
N VAL A 122 -5.16 -5.79 -7.42
CA VAL A 122 -3.91 -6.52 -7.61
C VAL A 122 -4.00 -7.95 -7.07
N LEU A 123 -3.37 -8.88 -7.77
CA LEU A 123 -3.07 -10.23 -7.30
C LEU A 123 -1.55 -10.35 -7.18
N VAL A 124 -1.07 -10.81 -6.04
CA VAL A 124 0.37 -10.94 -5.76
C VAL A 124 0.67 -12.40 -5.44
N SER A 125 1.77 -12.91 -5.97
CA SER A 125 2.32 -14.22 -5.60
C SER A 125 3.77 -14.04 -5.19
N GLU A 126 4.11 -14.54 -4.01
CA GLU A 126 5.40 -14.37 -3.35
C GLU A 126 6.02 -15.74 -3.10
N GLU A 127 7.21 -15.99 -3.64
CA GLU A 127 7.98 -17.21 -3.45
C GLU A 127 9.11 -16.98 -2.45
N GLU A 128 9.20 -17.88 -1.47
CA GLU A 128 10.24 -17.88 -0.44
C GLU A 128 11.38 -18.84 -0.82
N GLU A 129 12.60 -18.53 -0.39
CA GLU A 129 13.74 -19.44 -0.55
C GLU A 129 13.73 -20.50 0.56
N GLU A 130 13.54 -21.77 0.19
CA GLU A 130 13.40 -22.89 1.14
C GLU A 130 14.74 -23.40 1.71
N GLU A 131 15.87 -23.05 1.10
CA GLU A 131 17.13 -23.81 1.27
C GLU A 131 18.16 -23.19 2.25
N THR A 132 17.92 -22.00 2.80
CA THR A 132 18.89 -21.32 3.68
C THR A 132 18.33 -21.02 5.08
N GLU A 133 19.21 -20.99 6.10
CA GLU A 133 18.87 -20.60 7.48
C GLU A 133 18.25 -19.19 7.59
N GLN A 134 18.31 -18.41 6.51
CA GLN A 134 17.60 -17.14 6.34
C GLN A 134 16.48 -17.35 5.33
N SER A 135 15.25 -17.50 5.83
CA SER A 135 14.04 -17.50 5.00
C SER A 135 13.80 -16.08 4.47
N GLY A 136 14.11 -15.85 3.20
CA GLY A 136 13.90 -14.58 2.51
C GLY A 136 12.84 -14.69 1.41
N LEU A 137 12.23 -13.55 1.07
CA LEU A 137 11.42 -13.44 -0.15
C LEU A 137 12.37 -13.48 -1.35
N LYS A 138 12.17 -14.42 -2.25
CA LYS A 138 13.01 -14.63 -3.45
C LYS A 138 12.45 -13.90 -4.66
N GLU A 139 11.17 -14.11 -4.92
CA GLU A 139 10.49 -13.58 -6.10
C GLU A 139 9.08 -13.10 -5.74
N ARG A 140 8.67 -11.99 -6.34
CA ARG A 140 7.28 -11.52 -6.31
C ARG A 140 6.78 -11.29 -7.73
N GLN A 141 5.63 -11.86 -8.03
CA GLN A 141 4.85 -11.52 -9.20
C GLN A 141 3.63 -10.73 -8.79
N THR A 142 3.38 -9.60 -9.46
CA THR A 142 2.19 -8.77 -9.26
C THR A 142 1.43 -8.67 -10.56
N ILE A 143 0.16 -9.04 -10.53
CA ILE A 143 -0.80 -8.90 -11.63
C ILE A 143 -1.72 -7.75 -11.24
N CYS A 144 -1.63 -6.64 -11.97
CA CYS A 144 -2.54 -5.51 -11.83
C CYS A 144 -3.71 -5.71 -12.78
N VAL A 145 -4.92 -5.71 -12.25
CA VAL A 145 -6.15 -5.89 -13.01
C VAL A 145 -6.67 -4.51 -13.43
N LEU A 146 -6.95 -4.34 -14.72
CA LEU A 146 -7.47 -3.08 -15.25
C LEU A 146 -9.00 -3.02 -15.12
N PRO A 147 -9.58 -1.83 -14.85
CA PRO A 147 -11.02 -1.68 -14.77
C PRO A 147 -11.70 -2.07 -16.09
N ALA A 148 -12.85 -2.74 -16.00
CA ALA A 148 -13.63 -3.16 -17.15
C ALA A 148 -15.13 -2.95 -16.91
N ILE A 149 -15.90 -2.92 -18.00
CA ILE A 149 -17.36 -2.81 -17.98
C ILE A 149 -18.01 -3.83 -18.93
N GLY A 150 -19.29 -4.12 -18.69
CA GLY A 150 -20.07 -5.04 -19.54
C GLY A 150 -19.42 -6.42 -19.66
N CYS A 151 -19.38 -6.96 -20.88
CA CYS A 151 -18.76 -8.27 -21.15
C CYS A 151 -17.23 -8.27 -20.95
N GLY A 152 -16.58 -7.10 -20.84
CA GLY A 152 -15.15 -7.04 -20.50
C GLY A 152 -14.84 -7.58 -19.11
N VAL A 153 -15.84 -7.61 -18.22
CA VAL A 153 -15.71 -8.17 -16.87
C VAL A 153 -15.51 -9.70 -16.92
N ASP A 154 -15.91 -10.37 -17.99
CA ASP A 154 -15.74 -11.82 -18.14
C ASP A 154 -14.31 -12.19 -18.59
N ASN A 155 -13.52 -11.22 -19.07
CA ASN A 155 -12.14 -11.42 -19.49
C ASN A 155 -11.32 -10.14 -19.26
N LEU A 156 -10.84 -9.97 -18.04
CA LEU A 156 -10.18 -8.76 -17.60
C LEU A 156 -8.79 -8.61 -18.23
N GLU A 157 -8.48 -7.39 -18.63
CA GLU A 157 -7.12 -7.02 -19.03
C GLU A 157 -6.23 -6.90 -17.79
N THR A 158 -4.97 -7.34 -17.90
CA THR A 158 -4.03 -7.34 -16.79
C THR A 158 -2.64 -6.87 -17.21
N GLN A 159 -1.90 -6.32 -16.25
CA GLN A 159 -0.48 -5.99 -16.38
C GLN A 159 0.31 -6.81 -15.38
N LYS A 160 1.28 -7.60 -15.86
CA LYS A 160 2.12 -8.44 -15.02
C LYS A 160 3.49 -7.79 -14.82
N THR A 161 3.93 -7.72 -13.57
CA THR A 161 5.27 -7.28 -13.18
C THR A 161 5.93 -8.35 -12.33
N GLN A 162 7.22 -8.59 -12.56
CA GLN A 162 8.03 -9.54 -11.80
C GLN A 162 9.13 -8.76 -11.09
N GLN A 163 9.35 -9.08 -9.82
CA GLN A 163 10.38 -8.50 -8.97
C GLN A 163 11.19 -9.64 -8.36
N GLU A 164 12.50 -9.63 -8.60
CA GLU A 164 13.45 -10.54 -7.97
C GLU A 164 14.17 -9.81 -6.84
N PHE A 165 14.35 -10.49 -5.72
CA PHE A 165 15.04 -9.94 -4.56
C PHE A 165 16.42 -10.57 -4.47
N SER A 166 17.46 -9.75 -4.34
CA SER A 166 18.81 -10.25 -4.08
C SER A 166 18.91 -10.75 -2.63
N THR A 167 19.78 -11.72 -2.39
CA THR A 167 20.11 -12.22 -1.04
C THR A 167 20.71 -11.13 -0.14
N GLU A 168 21.20 -10.02 -0.70
CA GLU A 168 21.67 -8.84 0.03
C GLU A 168 20.53 -7.95 0.55
N THR A 169 19.28 -8.24 0.18
CA THR A 169 18.10 -7.55 0.69
C THR A 169 18.04 -7.75 2.20
N THR A 170 18.26 -6.67 2.96
CA THR A 170 18.22 -6.76 4.42
C THR A 170 16.76 -6.88 4.86
N SER A 171 16.32 -8.10 5.11
CA SER A 171 15.05 -8.37 5.77
C SER A 171 15.25 -8.29 7.28
N TYR A 172 14.71 -7.26 7.92
CA TYR A 172 14.62 -7.24 9.38
C TYR A 172 13.25 -7.82 9.77
N SER A 173 13.27 -9.05 10.28
CA SER A 173 12.16 -9.65 11.01
C SER A 173 12.55 -9.73 12.47
N LYS A 174 11.76 -9.13 13.36
CA LYS A 174 11.88 -9.41 14.79
C LYS A 174 10.96 -10.59 15.10
N PRO A 175 11.46 -11.73 15.61
CA PRO A 175 10.69 -12.98 15.72
C PRO A 175 9.40 -12.91 16.55
N SER A 176 9.23 -11.89 17.38
CA SER A 176 8.06 -11.72 18.25
C SER A 176 6.98 -10.79 17.69
N ASP A 177 7.30 -9.97 16.68
CA ASP A 177 6.50 -8.78 16.35
C ASP A 177 6.00 -8.86 14.91
N SER A 178 4.73 -8.50 14.69
CA SER A 178 3.97 -8.64 13.44
C SER A 178 4.40 -7.68 12.31
N THR A 179 5.67 -7.29 12.28
CA THR A 179 6.19 -6.29 11.33
C THR A 179 7.43 -6.81 10.60
N LEU A 180 7.39 -6.78 9.27
CA LEU A 180 8.53 -7.08 8.41
C LEU A 180 8.95 -5.85 7.65
N THR A 181 10.24 -5.54 7.71
CA THR A 181 10.83 -4.56 6.80
C THR A 181 11.55 -5.30 5.68
N LEU A 182 11.17 -5.04 4.43
CA LEU A 182 11.85 -5.55 3.25
C LEU A 182 12.57 -4.40 2.55
N ASP A 183 13.85 -4.18 2.87
CA ASP A 183 14.61 -3.10 2.25
C ASP A 183 15.34 -3.58 0.99
N THR A 184 14.72 -3.34 -0.17
CA THR A 184 15.31 -3.67 -1.47
C THR A 184 15.94 -2.44 -2.10
N THR A 185 17.22 -2.21 -1.83
CA THR A 185 17.95 -1.13 -2.50
C THR A 185 18.34 -1.55 -3.92
N THR A 186 17.48 -1.25 -4.90
CA THR A 186 17.87 -1.35 -6.31
C THR A 186 18.52 -0.03 -6.72
N THR A 187 19.85 -0.04 -6.94
CA THR A 187 20.54 1.09 -7.55
C THR A 187 20.29 1.06 -9.05
N LEU A 188 19.24 1.75 -9.50
CA LEU A 188 19.03 1.96 -10.92
C LEU A 188 20.13 2.90 -11.45
N PRO A 189 20.84 2.55 -12.53
CA PRO A 189 21.75 3.46 -13.21
C PRO A 189 20.93 4.56 -13.90
N SER A 190 20.44 5.51 -13.13
CA SER A 190 19.84 6.74 -13.64
C SER A 190 20.97 7.62 -14.14
N GLY A 191 21.05 7.82 -15.46
CA GLY A 191 22.17 8.42 -16.21
C GLY A 191 23.00 9.49 -15.46
N LYS A 192 22.85 10.77 -15.80
CA LYS A 192 23.53 11.87 -15.10
C LYS A 192 22.73 12.38 -13.88
N GLU A 193 21.60 11.74 -13.56
CA GLU A 193 20.51 12.33 -12.77
C GLU A 193 20.39 11.79 -11.32
N GLY A 194 21.47 11.23 -10.79
CA GLY A 194 21.58 10.81 -9.39
C GLY A 194 21.11 9.38 -9.14
N ARG A 195 21.44 8.84 -7.95
CA ARG A 195 21.04 7.48 -7.55
C ARG A 195 19.61 7.48 -7.00
N VAL A 196 18.87 6.41 -7.26
CA VAL A 196 17.55 6.18 -6.66
C VAL A 196 17.64 4.94 -5.79
N HIS A 197 17.22 5.06 -4.52
CA HIS A 197 17.02 3.92 -3.62
C HIS A 197 15.52 3.61 -3.58
N GLN A 198 15.15 2.43 -4.05
CA GLN A 198 13.82 1.91 -3.78
C GLN A 198 13.80 1.35 -2.35
N THR A 199 12.73 1.58 -1.61
CA THR A 199 12.52 0.99 -0.28
C THR A 199 11.10 0.46 -0.21
N GLU A 200 10.91 -0.67 0.48
CA GLU A 200 9.60 -1.25 0.72
C GLU A 200 9.39 -1.54 2.22
N THR A 201 8.18 -1.35 2.71
CA THR A 201 7.85 -1.56 4.12
C THR A 201 6.52 -2.30 4.23
N LEU A 202 6.47 -3.35 5.06
CA LEU A 202 5.28 -4.18 5.25
C LEU A 202 4.84 -4.13 6.72
N PHE A 203 3.57 -3.77 6.94
CA PHE A 203 2.92 -3.86 8.23
C PHE A 203 1.86 -4.96 8.17
N SER A 204 1.96 -5.99 9.00
CA SER A 204 0.90 -7.00 9.08
C SER A 204 -0.30 -6.41 9.80
N LEU A 205 -1.49 -6.72 9.33
CA LEU A 205 -2.75 -6.33 9.93
C LEU A 205 -3.49 -7.59 10.42
N PRO A 206 -4.51 -7.45 11.26
CA PRO A 206 -5.36 -8.57 11.66
C PRO A 206 -5.96 -9.32 10.46
N ASP A 207 -6.37 -10.56 10.70
CA ASP A 207 -7.09 -11.39 9.72
C ASP A 207 -6.30 -11.67 8.43
N SER A 208 -4.98 -11.83 8.55
CA SER A 208 -4.07 -12.09 7.41
C SER A 208 -4.06 -10.97 6.36
N HIS A 209 -4.31 -9.73 6.79
CA HIS A 209 -4.14 -8.56 5.96
C HIS A 209 -2.74 -7.96 6.13
N ARG A 210 -2.33 -7.12 5.19
CA ARG A 210 -1.11 -6.32 5.32
C ARG A 210 -1.21 -5.02 4.55
N VAL A 211 -0.45 -4.02 5.00
CA VAL A 211 -0.17 -2.80 4.24
C VAL A 211 1.26 -2.86 3.77
N ARG A 212 1.47 -2.61 2.48
CA ARG A 212 2.81 -2.55 1.87
C ARG A 212 3.00 -1.18 1.24
N ILE A 213 4.10 -0.51 1.57
CA ILE A 213 4.44 0.83 1.09
C ILE A 213 5.76 0.74 0.33
N SER A 214 5.77 1.20 -0.92
CA SER A 214 6.97 1.32 -1.73
C SER A 214 7.27 2.80 -2.02
N LEU A 215 8.52 3.18 -1.81
CA LEU A 215 9.03 4.54 -1.96
C LEU A 215 10.30 4.53 -2.80
N ASN A 216 10.48 5.58 -3.60
CA ASN A 216 11.73 5.85 -4.30
C ASN A 216 12.38 7.09 -3.66
N LEU A 217 13.63 6.97 -3.24
CA LEU A 217 14.43 8.05 -2.65
C LEU A 217 15.50 8.46 -3.65
N GLN A 218 15.43 9.67 -4.19
CA GLN A 218 16.49 10.22 -5.02
C GLN A 218 17.56 10.85 -4.14
N VAL A 219 18.82 10.45 -4.39
CA VAL A 219 19.98 11.08 -3.78
C VAL A 219 20.44 12.22 -4.67
N LEU A 220 20.31 13.43 -4.15
CA LEU A 220 20.74 14.65 -4.80
C LEU A 220 22.11 15.06 -4.23
N PRO A 221 23.15 15.15 -5.08
CA PRO A 221 24.45 15.66 -4.65
C PRO A 221 24.32 17.14 -4.31
N ASN A 222 24.81 17.53 -3.14
CA ASN A 222 25.00 18.92 -2.72
C ASN A 222 26.50 19.16 -2.54
N ASP A 223 26.98 20.40 -2.73
CA ASP A 223 28.42 20.72 -2.91
C ASP A 223 29.38 20.15 -1.83
N SER A 224 28.86 19.78 -0.66
CA SER A 224 29.61 19.08 0.40
C SER A 224 28.80 18.02 1.16
N ALA A 225 27.58 17.69 0.72
CA ALA A 225 26.64 16.84 1.46
C ALA A 225 25.72 16.06 0.51
N PHE A 226 24.99 15.09 1.03
CA PHE A 226 23.91 14.43 0.30
C PHE A 226 22.57 14.90 0.83
N SER A 227 21.62 15.09 -0.09
CA SER A 227 20.22 15.31 0.29
C SER A 227 19.36 14.23 -0.34
N TYR A 228 18.34 13.81 0.38
CA TYR A 228 17.41 12.79 -0.07
C TYR A 228 16.07 13.43 -0.35
N GLN A 229 15.45 13.04 -1.44
CA GLN A 229 14.11 13.47 -1.81
C GLN A 229 13.25 12.25 -2.11
N ILE A 230 12.09 12.15 -1.44
CA ILE A 230 11.08 11.15 -1.78
C ILE A 230 10.50 11.52 -3.16
N GLN A 231 10.69 10.64 -4.14
CA GLN A 231 10.14 10.81 -5.48
C GLN A 231 8.67 10.39 -5.54
N SER A 232 7.96 11.00 -6.49
CA SER A 232 6.60 10.60 -6.83
C SER A 232 6.61 9.46 -7.85
N PRO A 233 5.68 8.50 -7.78
CA PRO A 233 4.65 8.34 -6.74
C PRO A 233 5.12 7.53 -5.53
N ILE A 234 4.47 7.74 -4.38
CA ILE A 234 4.44 6.77 -3.28
C ILE A 234 3.43 5.70 -3.64
N VAL A 235 3.80 4.42 -3.58
CA VAL A 235 2.88 3.32 -3.91
C VAL A 235 2.47 2.61 -2.63
N MET A 236 1.17 2.46 -2.42
CA MET A 236 0.62 1.76 -1.27
C MET A 236 -0.26 0.61 -1.75
N TYR A 237 -0.13 -0.52 -1.07
CA TYR A 237 -0.93 -1.71 -1.27
C TYR A 237 -1.63 -2.07 0.03
N LEU A 238 -2.92 -2.42 -0.08
CA LEU A 238 -3.67 -3.03 0.99
C LEU A 238 -4.08 -4.42 0.53
N GLU A 239 -3.54 -5.45 1.18
CA GLU A 239 -3.54 -6.82 0.68
C GLU A 239 -4.09 -7.78 1.72
N ARG A 240 -4.73 -8.86 1.27
CA ARG A 240 -5.20 -9.98 2.07
C ARG A 240 -4.56 -11.26 1.56
N GLN A 241 -4.01 -12.07 2.45
CA GLN A 241 -3.49 -13.38 2.08
C GLN A 241 -4.67 -14.31 1.70
N THR A 242 -4.60 -14.86 0.50
CA THR A 242 -5.58 -15.80 -0.05
C THR A 242 -5.08 -17.24 -0.02
N ASN A 243 -3.77 -17.43 -0.04
CA ASN A 243 -3.12 -18.73 0.09
C ASN A 243 -1.75 -18.54 0.77
N THR A 244 -1.30 -19.51 1.55
CA THR A 244 0.04 -19.53 2.14
C THR A 244 1.09 -20.05 1.15
N THR A 245 0.67 -20.72 0.08
CA THR A 245 1.55 -21.24 -0.96
C THR A 245 1.42 -20.42 -2.24
N SER A 246 2.56 -20.05 -2.82
CA SER A 246 2.62 -19.24 -4.03
C SER A 246 2.10 -20.00 -5.22
N ASN A 247 1.25 -19.37 -6.04
CA ASN A 247 0.93 -19.87 -7.37
C ASN A 247 1.90 -19.38 -8.46
N ARG A 248 2.93 -18.60 -8.10
CA ARG A 248 3.90 -18.00 -9.03
C ARG A 248 3.24 -17.19 -10.15
N GLY A 249 2.19 -16.43 -9.81
CA GLY A 249 1.44 -15.57 -10.72
C GLY A 249 0.82 -16.30 -11.92
N THR A 250 0.49 -17.59 -11.78
CA THR A 250 -0.12 -18.40 -12.84
C THR A 250 -1.64 -18.28 -12.92
N ARG A 251 -2.29 -17.58 -11.96
CA ARG A 251 -3.75 -17.42 -11.95
C ARG A 251 -4.34 -16.74 -13.18
N ALA A 252 -3.55 -15.92 -13.89
CA ALA A 252 -3.98 -15.28 -15.13
C ALA A 252 -3.53 -16.05 -16.39
N ASP A 253 -2.76 -17.14 -16.23
CA ASP A 253 -2.24 -17.90 -17.36
C ASP A 253 -3.37 -18.70 -18.02
N GLY A 254 -3.48 -18.58 -19.34
CA GLY A 254 -4.53 -19.24 -20.13
C GLY A 254 -5.81 -18.41 -20.34
N GLY A 255 -5.85 -17.17 -19.85
CA GLY A 255 -7.02 -16.29 -19.95
C GLY A 255 -8.12 -16.65 -18.94
N GLY A 256 -9.17 -15.82 -18.86
CA GLY A 256 -10.32 -16.11 -17.99
C GLY A 256 -10.18 -15.63 -16.56
N LEU A 257 -9.32 -14.64 -16.29
CA LEU A 257 -9.46 -13.88 -15.05
C LEU A 257 -10.70 -12.98 -15.20
N ASP A 258 -11.80 -13.42 -14.59
CA ASP A 258 -13.07 -12.69 -14.59
C ASP A 258 -13.25 -11.86 -13.30
N GLY A 259 -14.12 -10.86 -13.36
CA GLY A 259 -14.38 -9.96 -12.23
C GLY A 259 -15.01 -10.64 -11.02
N ARG A 260 -15.75 -11.74 -11.20
CA ARG A 260 -16.26 -12.51 -10.07
C ARG A 260 -15.11 -13.21 -9.34
N THR A 261 -14.14 -13.76 -10.07
CA THR A 261 -12.96 -14.40 -9.50
C THR A 261 -12.13 -13.38 -8.72
N VAL A 262 -11.79 -12.23 -9.32
CA VAL A 262 -11.03 -11.16 -8.64
C VAL A 262 -11.78 -10.64 -7.42
N SER A 263 -13.08 -10.34 -7.58
CA SER A 263 -13.92 -9.86 -6.48
C SER A 263 -13.99 -10.86 -5.32
N THR A 264 -13.99 -12.16 -5.61
CA THR A 264 -14.03 -13.21 -4.59
C THR A 264 -12.72 -13.28 -3.81
N LEU A 265 -11.59 -13.09 -4.50
CA LEU A 265 -10.26 -13.13 -3.90
C LEU A 265 -10.02 -11.92 -2.98
N LEU A 266 -10.42 -10.72 -3.42
CA LEU A 266 -10.38 -9.52 -2.58
C LEU A 266 -11.20 -9.70 -1.30
N GLY A 267 -12.36 -10.33 -1.43
CA GLY A 267 -13.30 -10.51 -0.33
C GLY A 267 -14.05 -9.23 0.04
N ASP A 268 -15.04 -9.37 0.92
CA ASP A 268 -15.96 -8.27 1.26
C ASP A 268 -15.26 -7.14 2.02
N TRP A 269 -14.24 -7.44 2.82
CA TRP A 269 -13.54 -6.46 3.63
C TRP A 269 -12.87 -5.39 2.76
N LEU A 270 -12.02 -5.79 1.81
CA LEU A 270 -11.36 -4.85 0.90
C LEU A 270 -12.38 -4.10 0.02
N ARG A 271 -13.43 -4.78 -0.43
CA ARG A 271 -14.45 -4.19 -1.30
C ARG A 271 -15.30 -3.11 -0.64
N LEU A 272 -15.69 -3.34 0.63
CA LEU A 272 -16.68 -2.50 1.31
C LEU A 272 -16.04 -1.47 2.23
N ALA A 273 -14.91 -1.81 2.87
CA ALA A 273 -14.36 -1.01 3.96
C ALA A 273 -13.31 0.01 3.51
N HIS A 274 -12.71 -0.18 2.33
CA HIS A 274 -11.52 0.59 1.95
C HIS A 274 -11.73 1.36 0.65
N ASN A 275 -11.77 2.68 0.79
CA ASN A 275 -11.60 3.61 -0.31
C ASN A 275 -10.53 4.62 0.09
N PHE A 276 -9.35 4.50 -0.53
CA PHE A 276 -8.21 5.37 -0.26
C PHE A 276 -8.54 6.87 -0.37
N GLY A 277 -9.54 7.26 -1.18
CA GLY A 277 -9.93 8.66 -1.34
C GLY A 277 -10.90 9.19 -0.27
N LYS A 278 -11.52 8.34 0.54
CA LYS A 278 -12.56 8.75 1.53
C LYS A 278 -12.06 8.70 2.96
N ASN A 279 -11.12 7.82 3.26
CA ASN A 279 -10.63 7.60 4.61
C ASN A 279 -9.62 8.69 4.99
N LYS A 280 -10.04 9.60 5.87
CA LYS A 280 -9.09 10.53 6.49
C LYS A 280 -8.24 9.78 7.50
N PRO A 281 -6.91 9.95 7.49
CA PRO A 281 -6.03 9.31 8.46
C PRO A 281 -6.33 9.81 9.87
N LEU A 282 -6.29 8.92 10.86
CA LEU A 282 -6.35 9.36 12.26
C LEU A 282 -5.06 10.13 12.60
N GLN A 283 -5.16 11.04 13.58
CA GLN A 283 -4.00 11.69 14.16
C GLN A 283 -3.54 10.88 15.36
N TRP A 284 -2.31 10.38 15.34
CA TRP A 284 -1.73 9.71 16.49
C TRP A 284 -1.00 10.73 17.37
N LYS A 285 -1.29 10.72 18.68
CA LYS A 285 -0.56 11.49 19.69
C LYS A 285 0.15 10.53 20.65
N PRO A 286 1.47 10.69 20.87
CA PRO A 286 2.19 9.87 21.83
C PRO A 286 1.71 10.15 23.27
N GLU A 287 1.81 9.16 24.16
CA GLU A 287 1.55 9.35 25.59
C GLU A 287 2.59 10.23 26.28
N LYS A 288 3.82 10.23 25.76
CA LYS A 288 4.94 11.06 26.23
C LYS A 288 5.57 11.74 25.01
N GLU A 289 5.74 13.06 25.07
CA GLU A 289 6.45 13.80 24.04
C GLU A 289 7.94 13.44 24.08
N ASP A 290 8.38 12.54 23.20
CA ASP A 290 9.80 12.36 22.90
C ASP A 290 10.20 13.39 21.83
N VAL A 291 10.93 14.41 22.27
CA VAL A 291 11.44 15.49 21.43
C VAL A 291 12.88 15.15 21.05
N THR A 292 13.09 14.34 20.01
CA THR A 292 14.47 13.93 19.64
C THR A 292 14.81 13.94 18.15
N ALA A 293 13.88 14.26 17.23
CA ALA A 293 14.24 14.35 15.81
C ALA A 293 13.72 15.62 15.14
N THR A 294 14.58 16.24 14.32
CA THR A 294 14.20 17.37 13.44
C THR A 294 13.45 16.82 12.23
N ILE A 295 12.21 16.40 12.43
CA ILE A 295 11.34 15.95 11.35
C ILE A 295 10.96 17.16 10.50
N THR A 296 11.38 17.14 9.24
CA THR A 296 11.14 18.26 8.30
C THR A 296 9.87 18.10 7.49
N SER A 297 9.46 16.86 7.24
CA SER A 297 8.29 16.52 6.43
C SER A 297 7.55 15.35 7.07
N VAL A 298 6.22 15.46 7.14
CA VAL A 298 5.32 14.39 7.54
C VAL A 298 4.22 14.27 6.50
N ILE A 299 4.09 13.08 5.94
CA ILE A 299 3.08 12.71 4.96
C ILE A 299 2.11 11.76 5.65
N HIS A 300 0.83 12.11 5.64
CA HIS A 300 -0.23 11.24 6.14
C HIS A 300 -0.87 10.50 4.98
N LEU A 301 -0.94 9.17 5.08
CA LEU A 301 -1.56 8.30 4.10
C LEU A 301 -2.78 7.61 4.73
N PRO A 302 -3.72 7.09 3.92
CA PRO A 302 -4.82 6.28 4.42
C PRO A 302 -4.33 5.05 5.20
N GLU A 303 -5.26 4.34 5.84
CA GLU A 303 -4.96 3.18 6.70
C GLU A 303 -3.92 3.49 7.78
N ASN A 304 -4.02 4.68 8.37
CA ASN A 304 -3.23 5.05 9.53
C ASN A 304 -1.71 4.96 9.31
N VAL A 305 -1.27 5.21 8.07
CA VAL A 305 0.14 5.22 7.72
C VAL A 305 0.68 6.65 7.71
N THR A 306 1.86 6.83 8.28
CA THR A 306 2.60 8.11 8.20
C THR A 306 4.02 7.88 7.72
N ILE A 307 4.51 8.80 6.91
CA ILE A 307 5.90 8.83 6.46
C ILE A 307 6.50 10.15 6.98
N ALA A 308 7.47 10.07 7.86
CA ALA A 308 8.23 11.21 8.33
C ALA A 308 9.66 11.14 7.77
N SER A 309 10.21 12.29 7.40
CA SER A 309 11.59 12.36 6.89
C SER A 309 12.30 13.68 7.22
N GLY A 310 13.61 13.62 7.27
CA GLY A 310 14.46 14.78 7.52
C GLY A 310 15.93 14.42 7.72
N PRO A 311 16.79 15.41 7.92
CA PRO A 311 18.16 15.17 8.38
C PRO A 311 18.12 14.53 9.77
N ALA A 312 18.98 13.54 10.00
CA ALA A 312 19.19 13.00 11.35
C ALA A 312 20.18 13.90 12.13
N GLU A 313 20.40 13.61 13.42
CA GLU A 313 21.28 14.42 14.28
C GLU A 313 22.75 14.39 13.80
N GLU A 314 23.17 13.29 13.19
CA GLU A 314 24.50 13.13 12.63
C GLU A 314 24.62 13.85 11.28
N ALA A 315 25.74 14.54 11.05
CA ALA A 315 26.00 15.22 9.79
C ALA A 315 25.92 14.24 8.60
N ASP A 316 25.33 14.68 7.49
CA ASP A 316 25.16 13.91 6.25
C ASP A 316 24.33 12.63 6.38
N THR A 317 23.50 12.53 7.41
CA THR A 317 22.54 11.43 7.58
C THR A 317 21.12 11.87 7.28
N PHE A 318 20.36 11.00 6.62
CA PHE A 318 18.95 11.20 6.33
C PHE A 318 18.14 10.12 7.04
N MET A 319 17.10 10.54 7.74
CA MET A 319 16.18 9.66 8.44
C MET A 319 14.87 9.55 7.65
N LEU A 320 14.41 8.32 7.45
CA LEU A 320 13.09 7.99 6.93
C LEU A 320 12.36 7.11 7.94
N GLN A 321 11.24 7.60 8.45
CA GLN A 321 10.41 6.89 9.41
C GLN A 321 9.07 6.56 8.76
N LEU A 322 8.73 5.27 8.69
CA LEU A 322 7.40 4.81 8.31
C LEU A 322 6.71 4.28 9.56
N SER A 323 5.48 4.71 9.79
CA SER A 323 4.69 4.21 10.90
C SER A 323 3.30 3.79 10.46
N HIS A 324 2.77 2.80 11.17
CA HIS A 324 1.37 2.38 11.09
C HIS A 324 0.80 2.33 12.51
N PHE A 325 -0.31 3.01 12.76
CA PHE A 325 -1.00 2.95 14.05
C PHE A 325 -2.32 2.18 13.99
N SER A 326 -2.51 1.33 15.00
CA SER A 326 -3.72 0.55 15.22
C SER A 326 -4.85 1.43 15.76
N LYS A 327 -6.09 0.94 15.67
CA LYS A 327 -7.24 1.65 16.25
C LYS A 327 -7.18 1.65 17.78
N GLU A 328 -6.46 0.69 18.35
CA GLU A 328 -6.21 0.49 19.76
C GLU A 328 -5.15 1.44 20.33
N GLY A 329 -4.50 2.25 19.47
CA GLY A 329 -3.55 3.29 19.88
C GLY A 329 -2.08 2.84 19.90
N SER A 330 -1.78 1.59 19.54
CA SER A 330 -0.41 1.15 19.31
C SER A 330 0.13 1.69 17.98
N ARG A 331 1.37 2.18 17.98
CA ARG A 331 2.06 2.66 16.78
C ARG A 331 3.28 1.80 16.55
N ARG A 332 3.35 1.18 15.37
CA ARG A 332 4.53 0.45 14.91
C ARG A 332 5.31 1.36 13.98
N THR A 333 6.62 1.44 14.18
CA THR A 333 7.50 2.36 13.50
C THR A 333 8.71 1.61 12.98
N ILE A 334 9.04 1.85 11.71
CA ILE A 334 10.29 1.45 11.09
C ILE A 334 11.04 2.74 10.74
N GLU A 335 12.20 2.90 11.34
CA GLU A 335 13.11 4.00 11.11
C GLU A 335 14.30 3.51 10.30
N ARG A 336 14.65 4.24 9.25
CA ARG A 336 15.82 3.99 8.42
C ARG A 336 16.72 5.20 8.46
N THR A 337 18.01 4.96 8.68
CA THR A 337 19.03 5.99 8.57
C THR A 337 19.88 5.70 7.35
N PHE A 338 20.01 6.68 6.46
CA PHE A 338 20.84 6.63 5.27
C PHE A 338 22.07 7.50 5.49
N GLN A 339 23.23 7.01 5.08
CA GLN A 339 24.50 7.73 5.18
C GLN A 339 25.22 7.68 3.83
N GLY A 340 25.51 8.83 3.25
CA GLY A 340 26.26 8.90 1.99
C GLY A 340 25.46 8.43 0.76
N LEU A 341 26.08 7.58 -0.07
CA LEU A 341 25.52 7.02 -1.33
C LEU A 341 25.14 5.54 -1.24
N GLU A 342 25.31 4.95 -0.05
CA GLU A 342 25.07 3.53 0.20
C GLU A 342 23.58 3.29 0.53
N SER A 343 23.20 2.03 0.65
CA SER A 343 21.88 1.65 1.17
C SER A 343 21.68 2.15 2.61
N ALA A 344 20.49 1.91 3.18
CA ALA A 344 20.23 2.25 4.59
C ALA A 344 21.35 1.70 5.49
N ALA A 345 22.00 2.60 6.23
CA ALA A 345 23.07 2.27 7.17
C ALA A 345 22.53 1.58 8.42
N SER A 346 21.29 1.89 8.81
CA SER A 346 20.59 1.19 9.88
C SER A 346 19.08 1.16 9.66
N VAL A 347 18.44 0.09 10.16
CA VAL A 347 17.00 -0.08 10.24
C VAL A 347 16.64 -0.40 11.68
N GLN A 348 15.76 0.40 12.28
CA GLN A 348 15.28 0.21 13.64
C GLN A 348 13.77 0.02 13.66
N TYR A 349 13.30 -0.96 14.43
CA TYR A 349 11.90 -1.16 14.73
C TYR A 349 11.58 -0.63 16.12
N ARG A 350 10.47 0.11 16.24
CA ARG A 350 9.95 0.61 17.50
C ARG A 350 8.44 0.40 17.56
N GLU A 351 7.95 0.12 18.76
CA GLU A 351 6.52 0.10 19.05
C GLU A 351 6.24 1.05 20.21
N ASP A 352 5.30 1.96 19.98
CA ASP A 352 4.96 3.04 20.89
C ASP A 352 3.49 2.93 21.30
N SER A 353 3.18 3.19 22.57
CA SER A 353 1.80 3.37 23.04
C SER A 353 1.36 4.83 22.90
N GLY A 354 0.10 5.04 22.56
CA GLY A 354 -0.45 6.39 22.42
C GLY A 354 -1.96 6.38 22.26
N LYS A 355 -2.49 7.51 21.78
CA LYS A 355 -3.92 7.70 21.52
C LYS A 355 -4.14 8.12 20.07
N CYS A 356 -5.09 7.47 19.42
CA CYS A 356 -5.58 7.86 18.10
C CYS A 356 -6.73 8.85 18.27
N LEU A 357 -6.62 10.01 17.63
CA LEU A 357 -7.65 11.05 17.57
C LEU A 357 -8.23 11.13 16.16
N PRO A 358 -9.54 11.39 16.01
CA PRO A 358 -10.13 11.65 14.71
C PRO A 358 -9.52 12.92 14.08
N SER A 359 -9.41 12.93 12.75
CA SER A 359 -8.88 14.10 12.02
C SER A 359 -9.82 15.31 12.17
N GLY A 360 -9.38 16.36 12.85
CA GLY A 360 -10.10 17.64 12.91
C GLY A 360 -10.81 17.98 14.23
N GLU A 361 -10.51 17.27 15.32
CA GLU A 361 -10.84 17.69 16.70
C GLU A 361 -9.77 18.60 17.34
#